data_AF-A0A212IWC9-F1
#
_entry.id   AF-A0A212IWC9-F1
#
_cell.length_a   1.000
_cell.length_b   1.000
_cell.length_c   1.000
_cell.angle_alpha   90.00
_cell.angle_beta   90.00
_cell.angle_gamma   90.00
#
_symmetry.space_group_name_H-M   'P 1'
#
loop_
_entity.id
_entity.type
_entity.pdbx_description
1 polymer ?
#
loop_
_entity_poly.entity_id
_entity_poly.type
_entity_poly.pdbx_seq_one_letter_code
_entity_poly.pdbx_strand_id
1 'polypeptide(L)'
;MESVFWLSILSLPILPNLWCIWHASRHDFPLPDERKLWIRAGTFAPVIGGILYLAVGMRRARPLRDASLEAGGESGPEPAGENPDRTDR
;
A
#
# COMPACT_ATOMS: atom_id res chain seq x y z
N MET A 1 11.46 8.32 9.42
CA MET A 1 11.02 7.38 10.47
C MET A 1 9.78 6.59 10.04
N GLU A 2 8.78 7.22 9.42
CA GLU A 2 7.57 6.55 8.94
C GLU A 2 7.80 5.37 7.97
N SER A 3 8.74 5.51 7.02
CA SER A 3 9.07 4.43 6.07
C SER A 3 9.62 3.18 6.77
N VAL A 4 10.35 3.36 7.88
CA VAL A 4 10.89 2.25 8.69
C VAL A 4 9.75 1.52 9.40
N PHE A 5 8.74 2.25 9.86
CA PHE A 5 7.54 1.67 10.48
C PHE A 5 6.74 0.81 9.51
N TRP A 6 6.49 1.31 8.29
CA TRP A 6 5.83 0.53 7.24
C TRP A 6 6.64 -0.71 6.84
N LEU A 7 7.96 -0.57 6.70
CA LEU A 7 8.85 -1.72 6.44
C LEU A 7 8.79 -2.77 7.54
N SER A 8 8.73 -2.37 8.82
CA SER A 8 8.58 -3.30 9.96
C SER A 8 7.25 -4.07 9.91
N ILE A 9 6.16 -3.40 9.56
CA ILE A 9 4.85 -4.05 9.40
C ILE A 9 4.85 -5.03 8.22
N LEU A 10 5.47 -4.66 7.09
CA LEU A 10 5.57 -5.56 5.94
C LEU A 10 6.54 -6.74 6.17
N SER A 11 7.58 -6.55 6.97
CA SER A 11 8.54 -7.62 7.27
C SER A 11 8.02 -8.63 8.29
N LEU A 12 7.07 -8.24 9.14
CA LEU A 12 6.39 -9.10 10.10
C LEU A 12 5.79 -10.40 9.50
N PRO A 13 5.10 -10.39 8.35
CA PRO A 13 4.67 -11.61 7.66
C PRO A 13 5.76 -12.25 6.78
N ILE A 14 6.73 -11.49 6.28
CA ILE A 14 7.80 -11.99 5.40
C ILE A 14 8.78 -12.88 6.18
N LEU A 15 9.15 -12.47 7.39
CA LEU A 15 10.10 -13.18 8.25
C LEU A 15 9.66 -14.61 8.59
N PRO A 16 8.44 -14.86 9.12
CA PRO A 16 7.96 -16.22 9.37
C PRO A 16 7.80 -17.02 8.08
N ASN A 17 7.49 -16.39 6.94
CA ASN A 17 7.40 -17.09 5.67
C ASN A 17 8.77 -17.64 5.21
N LEU A 18 9.82 -16.80 5.27
CA LEU A 18 11.19 -17.21 4.97
C LEU A 18 11.73 -18.22 6.00
N TRP A 19 11.39 -18.04 7.27
CA TRP A 19 11.74 -19.00 8.34
C TRP A 19 11.12 -20.37 8.08
N CYS A 20 9.86 -20.41 7.64
CA CYS A 20 9.15 -21.66 7.34
C CYS A 20 9.86 -22.44 6.23
N ILE A 21 10.29 -21.76 5.16
CA ILE A 21 11.06 -22.37 4.07
C ILE A 21 12.44 -22.83 4.55
N TRP A 22 13.15 -22.02 5.34
CA TRP A 22 14.45 -22.38 5.90
C TRP A 22 14.37 -23.59 6.82
N HIS A 23 13.40 -23.61 7.74
CA HIS A 23 13.14 -24.72 8.64
C HIS A 23 12.77 -25.98 7.86
N ALA A 24 11.87 -25.87 6.87
CA ALA A 24 11.52 -26.99 6.00
C ALA A 24 12.72 -27.51 5.18
N SER A 25 13.72 -26.67 4.92
CA SER A 25 14.93 -27.08 4.21
C SER A 25 16.00 -27.70 5.12
N ARG A 26 16.01 -27.41 6.42
CA ARG A 26 17.03 -27.84 7.38
C ARG A 26 16.62 -29.04 8.23
N HIS A 27 15.34 -29.37 8.28
CA HIS A 27 14.82 -30.49 9.05
C HIS A 27 14.34 -31.62 8.13
N ASP A 28 14.67 -32.85 8.51
CA ASP A 28 14.08 -34.04 7.91
C ASP A 28 12.66 -34.22 8.41
N PHE A 29 11.74 -34.46 7.48
CA PHE A 29 10.37 -34.78 7.78
C PHE A 29 10.17 -36.30 7.66
N PRO A 30 9.32 -36.89 8.50
CA PRO A 30 9.04 -38.32 8.45
C PRO A 30 8.39 -38.73 7.11
N LEU A 31 7.64 -37.83 6.46
CA LEU A 31 7.11 -38.05 5.12
C LEU A 31 7.90 -37.28 4.04
N PRO A 32 8.26 -37.94 2.92
CA PRO A 32 8.98 -37.30 1.82
C PRO A 32 8.20 -36.18 1.11
N ASP A 33 6.87 -36.14 1.28
CA ASP A 33 6.01 -35.11 0.67
C ASP A 33 5.70 -33.93 1.59
N GLU A 34 5.84 -34.07 2.91
CA GLU A 34 5.62 -32.98 3.86
C GLU A 34 6.58 -31.82 3.59
N ARG A 35 7.87 -32.12 3.38
CA ARG A 35 8.87 -31.10 3.03
C ARG A 35 8.46 -30.29 1.80
N LYS A 36 8.00 -30.96 0.75
CA LYS A 36 7.59 -30.31 -0.50
C LYS A 36 6.30 -29.51 -0.32
N LEU A 37 5.41 -29.95 0.57
CA LEU A 37 4.18 -29.25 0.90
C LEU A 37 4.47 -27.96 1.65
N TRP A 38 5.34 -27.98 2.67
CA TRP A 38 5.71 -26.80 3.45
C TRP A 38 6.47 -25.75 2.62
N ILE A 39 7.39 -26.18 1.76
CA ILE A 39 8.10 -25.27 0.84
C ILE A 39 7.11 -24.62 -0.15
N ARG A 40 6.16 -25.39 -0.71
CA ARG A 40 5.11 -24.85 -1.59
C ARG A 40 4.19 -23.90 -0.82
N ALA A 41 3.75 -24.26 0.37
CA ALA A 41 2.88 -23.43 1.19
C ALA A 41 3.53 -22.06 1.47
N GLY A 42 4.80 -22.02 1.88
CA GLY A 42 5.52 -20.76 2.09
C GLY A 42 5.70 -19.93 0.81
N THR A 43 6.00 -20.59 -0.30
CA THR A 43 6.20 -19.91 -1.60
C THR A 43 4.90 -19.33 -2.16
N PHE A 44 3.78 -20.06 -2.06
CA PHE A 44 2.51 -19.69 -2.68
C PHE A 44 1.59 -18.86 -1.77
N ALA A 45 1.76 -18.86 -0.45
CA ALA A 45 1.00 -18.02 0.47
C ALA A 45 0.94 -16.52 0.06
N PRO A 46 2.05 -15.84 -0.28
CA PRO A 46 2.01 -14.44 -0.70
C PRO A 46 1.32 -14.24 -2.05
N VAL A 47 1.44 -15.22 -2.96
CA VAL A 47 0.76 -15.19 -4.26
C VAL A 47 -0.76 -15.28 -4.08
N ILE A 48 -1.22 -16.19 -3.22
CA ILE A 48 -2.65 -16.32 -2.87
C ILE A 48 -3.17 -15.03 -2.21
N GLY A 49 -2.39 -14.45 -1.29
CA GLY A 49 -2.73 -13.16 -0.68
C GLY A 49 -2.86 -12.02 -1.70
N GLY A 50 -1.94 -11.95 -2.66
CA GLY A 50 -1.99 -10.99 -3.77
C GLY A 50 -3.22 -11.18 -4.65
N ILE A 51 -3.52 -12.41 -5.06
CA ILE A 51 -4.71 -12.74 -5.86
C ILE A 51 -5.99 -12.34 -5.12
N LEU A 52 -6.07 -12.62 -3.81
CA LEU A 52 -7.22 -12.25 -2.99
C LEU A 52 -7.41 -10.72 -2.94
N TYR A 53 -6.32 -9.96 -2.84
CA TYR A 53 -6.36 -8.50 -2.94
C TYR A 53 -6.84 -8.02 -4.31
N LEU A 54 -6.34 -8.60 -5.41
CA LEU A 54 -6.79 -8.24 -6.76
C LEU A 54 -8.29 -8.54 -6.94
N ALA A 55 -8.76 -9.68 -6.43
CA ALA A 55 -10.16 -10.09 -6.57
C ALA A 55 -11.12 -9.24 -5.73
N VAL A 56 -10.75 -8.91 -4.49
CA VAL A 56 -11.65 -8.24 -3.53
C VAL A 56 -11.32 -6.77 -3.34
N GLY A 57 -10.05 -6.46 -3.14
CA GLY A 57 -9.54 -5.12 -2.86
C GLY A 57 -9.66 -4.21 -4.08
N MET A 58 -9.29 -4.68 -5.27
CA MET A 58 -9.37 -3.86 -6.48
C MET A 58 -10.79 -3.44 -6.83
N ARG A 59 -11.78 -4.32 -6.60
CA ARG A 59 -13.20 -4.01 -6.81
C ARG A 59 -13.74 -2.92 -5.87
N ARG A 60 -13.07 -2.71 -4.73
CA ARG A 60 -13.44 -1.71 -3.73
C ARG A 60 -12.55 -0.47 -3.78
N ALA A 61 -11.44 -0.51 -4.52
CA ALA A 61 -10.52 0.60 -4.65
C ALA A 61 -11.19 1.75 -5.41
N ARG A 62 -11.16 2.95 -4.83
CA ARG A 62 -11.53 4.19 -5.51
C ARG A 62 -10.26 4.93 -5.89
N PRO A 63 -10.21 5.60 -7.06
CA PRO A 63 -9.11 6.49 -7.39
C PRO A 63 -8.95 7.54 -6.27
N LEU A 64 -7.73 7.73 -5.79
CA LEU A 64 -7.39 8.85 -4.92
C LEU A 64 -7.62 10.14 -5.73
N ARG A 65 -8.81 10.73 -5.61
CA ARG A 65 -9.11 12.05 -6.17
C ARG A 65 -8.33 13.09 -5.38
N ASP A 66 -7.25 13.53 -5.99
CA ASP A 66 -6.80 14.92 -6.04
C ASP A 66 -6.76 15.69 -4.71
N ALA A 67 -5.85 15.31 -3.82
CA ALA A 67 -5.34 16.23 -2.80
C ALA A 67 -4.64 17.47 -3.42
N SER A 68 -4.34 17.42 -4.72
CA SER A 68 -3.77 18.50 -5.52
C SER A 68 -4.78 19.57 -5.95
N LEU A 69 -6.10 19.31 -5.88
CA LEU A 69 -7.11 20.34 -6.19
C LEU A 69 -7.45 21.20 -4.98
N GLU A 70 -7.27 20.70 -3.75
CA GLU A 70 -7.52 21.48 -2.53
C GLU A 70 -6.31 22.32 -2.10
N ALA A 71 -5.08 21.89 -2.43
CA ALA A 71 -3.88 22.66 -2.13
C ALA A 71 -3.65 23.87 -3.08
N GLY A 72 -4.41 23.98 -4.18
CA GLY A 72 -4.29 25.06 -5.16
C GLY A 72 -5.55 25.91 -5.37
N GLY A 73 -6.61 25.68 -4.58
CA GLY A 73 -7.95 26.22 -4.83
C GLY A 73 -8.32 27.55 -4.18
N GLU A 74 -7.54 28.07 -3.23
CA GLU A 74 -7.87 29.33 -2.51
C GLU A 74 -6.92 30.49 -2.85
N SER A 75 -6.62 30.68 -4.13
CA SER A 75 -6.12 31.97 -4.66
C SER A 75 -6.83 32.33 -5.96
N GLY A 76 -8.16 32.49 -5.87
CA GLY A 76 -8.99 33.13 -6.90
C GLY A 76 -9.00 34.66 -6.73
N PRO A 77 -9.26 35.42 -7.82
CA PRO A 77 -8.72 36.76 -8.03
C PRO A 77 -9.34 37.82 -7.13
N GLU A 78 -8.51 38.76 -6.68
CA GLU A 78 -8.94 40.02 -6.08
C GLU A 78 -9.92 40.72 -7.03
N PRO A 79 -11.16 41.05 -6.61
CA PRO A 79 -12.10 41.73 -7.48
C PRO A 79 -11.57 43.14 -7.79
N ALA A 80 -11.20 43.34 -9.06
CA ALA A 80 -10.97 44.67 -9.60
C ALA A 80 -12.28 45.48 -9.53
N GLY A 81 -12.26 46.58 -8.77
CA GLY A 81 -13.22 47.67 -8.94
C GLY A 81 -13.85 48.16 -7.65
N GLU A 82 -13.28 49.21 -7.08
CA GLU A 82 -13.97 50.49 -6.86
C GLU A 82 -12.91 51.55 -6.56
N ASN A 83 -12.56 52.39 -7.54
CA ASN A 83 -11.81 53.62 -7.29
C ASN A 83 -12.83 54.77 -7.24
N PRO A 84 -13.21 55.27 -6.06
CA PRO A 84 -14.09 56.42 -5.92
C PRO A 84 -13.31 57.73 -6.11
N ASP A 85 -12.53 57.84 -7.18
CA ASP A 85 -11.91 59.10 -7.62
C ASP A 85 -12.64 59.61 -8.87
N ARG A 86 -13.94 59.87 -8.68
CA ARG A 86 -14.76 60.61 -9.63
C ARG A 86 -15.74 61.49 -8.88
N THR A 87 -15.19 62.51 -8.24
CA THR A 87 -15.93 63.66 -7.74
C THR A 87 -15.08 64.91 -8.02
N ASP A 88 -15.61 65.70 -8.96
CA ASP A 88 -15.60 67.17 -8.92
C ASP A 88 -14.42 67.92 -9.58
N ARG A 89 -14.48 68.00 -10.92
CA ARG A 89 -14.16 69.22 -11.67
C ARG A 89 -15.41 69.75 -12.34
#